data_AF-A0A7Y3FQ21-F1
#
_entry.id   AF-A0A7Y3FQ21-F1
#
_cell.length_a   1.000
_cell.length_b   1.000
_cell.length_c   1.000
_cell.angle_alpha   90.00
_cell.angle_beta   90.00
_cell.angle_gamma   90.00
#
_symmetry.space_group_name_H-M   'P 1'
#
loop_
_entity.id
_entity.type
_entity.pdbx_description
1 polymer ?
#
loop_
_entity_poly.entity_id
_entity_poly.type
_entity_poly.pdbx_seq_one_letter_code
_entity_poly.pdbx_strand_id
1 'polypeptide(L)'
;MTYVAATTGFAVFGGSDRTLLTVTGRSPAQMLNGVITGVMPPTPAEVEPGVFQGRSTYHAVLTPKGRIISDLHAMLLGPDDGAGFLLDVPTAGREPLLSHFSKFLPPRFAKVTVVGGDEADGPSAGSDDGAALRRAR
;
A
#
# COMPACT_ATOMS: atom_id res chain seq x y z
N MET A 1 -14.87 23.44 13.14
CA MET A 1 -15.30 23.93 11.81
C MET A 1 -15.00 22.95 10.66
N THR A 2 -14.14 21.94 10.83
CA THR A 2 -13.76 21.02 9.73
C THR A 2 -14.84 20.01 9.33
N TYR A 3 -15.62 19.49 10.28
CA TYR A 3 -16.64 18.46 10.00
C TYR A 3 -17.73 18.94 9.02
N VAL A 4 -18.26 20.16 9.22
CA VAL A 4 -19.31 20.71 8.35
C VAL A 4 -18.79 20.90 6.93
N ALA A 5 -17.57 21.44 6.76
CA ALA A 5 -16.95 21.62 5.45
C ALA A 5 -16.70 20.27 4.72
N ALA A 6 -16.36 19.21 5.45
CA ALA A 6 -16.23 17.87 4.87
C ALA A 6 -17.58 17.28 4.41
N THR A 7 -18.69 17.65 5.06
CA THR A 7 -20.02 17.17 4.68
C THR A 7 -20.72 17.99 3.60
N THR A 8 -20.37 19.28 3.45
CA THR A 8 -21.09 20.21 2.56
C THR A 8 -20.23 20.82 1.46
N GLY A 9 -18.95 20.44 1.37
CA GLY A 9 -17.99 21.02 0.44
C GLY A 9 -16.74 20.15 0.32
N PHE A 10 -15.57 20.77 0.35
CA PHE A 10 -14.27 20.09 0.28
C PHE A 10 -13.40 20.48 1.48
N ALA A 11 -12.63 19.53 2.00
CA ALA A 11 -11.68 19.75 3.07
C ALA A 11 -10.35 19.07 2.71
N VAL A 12 -9.25 19.82 2.85
CA VAL A 12 -7.89 19.29 2.73
C VAL A 12 -7.38 18.95 4.12
N PHE A 13 -6.90 17.72 4.29
CA PHE A 13 -6.17 17.31 5.48
C PHE A 13 -4.68 17.35 5.19
N GLY A 14 -3.96 18.22 5.90
CA GLY A 14 -2.49 18.29 5.83
C GLY A 14 -1.86 17.36 6.87
N GLY A 15 -0.93 16.52 6.43
CA GLY A 15 -0.26 15.51 7.25
C GLY A 15 -0.83 14.12 7.02
N SER A 16 -0.13 13.30 6.23
CA SER A 16 -0.46 11.87 6.11
C SER A 16 -0.07 11.18 7.41
N ASP A 17 -1.06 10.80 8.21
CA ASP A 17 -0.89 9.84 9.32
C ASP A 17 -0.69 8.41 8.81
N ARG A 18 -0.50 8.26 7.49
CA ARG A 18 -0.23 7.02 6.79
C ARG A 18 1.16 7.02 6.17
N THR A 19 1.74 5.84 6.11
CA THR A 19 3.03 5.54 5.48
C THR A 19 2.79 4.56 4.34
N LEU A 20 3.56 4.71 3.25
CA LEU A 20 3.54 3.78 2.14
C LEU A 20 4.70 2.79 2.26
N LEU A 21 4.41 1.50 2.05
CA LEU A 21 5.40 0.42 1.97
C LEU A 21 5.31 -0.24 0.60
N THR A 22 6.44 -0.62 0.03
CA THR A 22 6.51 -1.47 -1.17
C THR A 22 6.94 -2.88 -0.80
N VAL A 23 6.28 -3.87 -1.41
CA VAL A 23 6.61 -5.29 -1.25
C VAL A 23 6.97 -5.85 -2.61
N THR A 24 8.24 -6.18 -2.80
CA THR A 24 8.78 -6.70 -4.06
C THR A 24 9.45 -8.06 -3.83
N GLY A 25 9.68 -8.83 -4.88
CA GLY A 25 10.36 -10.12 -4.77
C GLY A 25 9.85 -11.14 -5.78
N ARG A 26 10.22 -12.40 -5.56
CA ARG A 26 9.88 -13.51 -6.46
C ARG A 26 8.42 -13.93 -6.40
N SER A 27 7.81 -13.87 -5.22
CA SER A 27 6.44 -14.37 -5.01
C SER A 27 5.70 -13.56 -3.94
N PRO A 28 5.61 -12.22 -4.08
CA PRO A 28 5.04 -11.37 -3.04
C PRO A 28 3.55 -11.65 -2.80
N ALA A 29 2.77 -11.95 -3.83
CA ALA A 29 1.34 -12.24 -3.71
C ALA A 29 1.08 -13.48 -2.83
N GLN A 30 1.82 -14.56 -3.08
CA GLN A 30 1.72 -15.80 -2.31
C GLN A 30 2.08 -15.58 -0.84
N MET A 31 3.12 -14.79 -0.57
CA MET A 31 3.55 -14.51 0.80
C MET A 31 2.55 -13.61 1.53
N LEU A 32 2.08 -12.54 0.88
CA LEU A 32 1.10 -11.63 1.48
C LEU A 32 -0.21 -12.34 1.77
N ASN A 33 -0.69 -13.21 0.88
CA ASN A 33 -1.92 -13.98 1.09
C ASN A 33 -1.90 -14.85 2.36
N GLY A 34 -0.72 -15.23 2.86
CA GLY A 34 -0.57 -15.96 4.12
C GLY A 34 -0.48 -15.08 5.37
N VAL A 35 -0.32 -13.76 5.21
CA VAL A 35 -0.05 -12.81 6.30
C VAL A 35 -1.18 -11.79 6.48
N ILE A 36 -1.80 -11.36 5.38
CA ILE A 36 -2.87 -10.37 5.38
C ILE A 36 -4.22 -11.04 5.16
N THR A 37 -5.27 -10.55 5.81
CA THR A 37 -6.63 -11.11 5.70
C THR A 37 -7.34 -10.64 4.44
N GLY A 38 -8.28 -11.40 3.89
CA GLY A 38 -9.18 -10.90 2.84
C GLY A 38 -8.78 -11.37 1.44
N VAL A 39 -9.13 -10.60 0.42
CA VAL A 39 -8.91 -10.95 -0.99
C VAL A 39 -7.82 -10.07 -1.57
N MET A 40 -6.81 -10.68 -2.19
CA MET A 40 -5.71 -9.97 -2.83
C MET A 40 -6.23 -9.00 -3.91
N PRO A 41 -5.64 -7.79 -4.04
CA PRO A 41 -6.07 -6.84 -5.04
C PRO A 41 -5.86 -7.40 -6.45
N PRO A 42 -6.80 -7.17 -7.39
CA PRO A 42 -6.68 -7.65 -8.75
C PRO A 42 -5.57 -6.91 -9.50
N THR A 43 -5.04 -7.53 -10.56
CA THR A 43 -4.12 -6.88 -11.50
C THR A 43 -4.73 -5.60 -12.07
N PRO A 44 -3.98 -4.48 -12.08
CA PRO A 44 -4.43 -3.26 -12.72
C PRO A 44 -4.80 -3.51 -14.19
N ALA A 45 -5.98 -3.02 -14.59
CA ALA A 45 -6.43 -3.11 -15.98
C ALA A 45 -5.98 -1.86 -16.74
N GLU A 46 -5.43 -2.04 -17.93
CA GLU A 46 -5.19 -0.92 -18.84
C GLU A 46 -6.53 -0.43 -19.38
N VAL A 47 -6.86 0.84 -19.12
CA VAL A 47 -8.12 1.47 -19.56
C VAL A 47 -7.92 2.35 -20.78
N GLU A 48 -6.74 2.95 -20.91
CA GLU A 48 -6.26 3.70 -22.07
C GLU A 48 -4.76 3.42 -22.24
N PRO A 49 -4.17 3.65 -23.43
CA PRO A 49 -2.74 3.41 -23.64
C PRO A 49 -1.85 4.11 -22.59
N GLY A 50 -1.21 3.30 -21.73
CA GLY A 50 -0.36 3.80 -20.64
C GLY A 50 -1.10 4.23 -19.36
N VAL A 51 -2.43 4.11 -19.30
CA VAL A 51 -3.26 4.41 -18.13
C VAL A 51 -3.78 3.11 -17.52
N PHE A 52 -3.37 2.85 -16.29
CA PHE A 52 -3.75 1.65 -15.55
C PHE A 52 -4.71 1.97 -14.42
N GLN A 53 -5.85 1.30 -14.40
CA GLN A 53 -6.81 1.33 -13.31
C GLN A 53 -6.50 0.21 -12.32
N GLY A 54 -5.96 0.56 -11.16
CA GLY A 54 -5.76 -0.34 -10.03
C GLY A 54 -6.95 -0.31 -9.06
N ARG A 55 -7.17 -1.40 -8.34
CA ARG A 55 -8.13 -1.45 -7.22
C ARG A 55 -7.38 -1.67 -5.91
N SER A 56 -7.74 -0.87 -4.91
CA SER A 56 -7.31 -1.07 -3.52
C SER A 56 -8.25 -2.00 -2.77
N THR A 57 -7.68 -2.91 -1.99
CA THR A 57 -8.40 -3.81 -1.08
C THR A 57 -7.97 -3.55 0.36
N TYR A 58 -8.92 -3.58 1.29
CA TYR A 58 -8.67 -3.36 2.72
C TYR A 58 -8.37 -4.68 3.43
N HIS A 59 -7.37 -4.67 4.29
CA HIS A 59 -6.85 -5.85 4.96
C HIS A 59 -6.53 -5.55 6.43
N ALA A 60 -6.53 -6.59 7.24
CA ALA A 60 -5.89 -6.59 8.55
C ALA A 60 -4.69 -7.54 8.56
N VAL A 61 -3.72 -7.25 9.41
CA VAL A 61 -2.61 -8.15 9.72
C VAL A 61 -2.77 -8.62 11.15
N LEU A 62 -2.75 -9.93 11.33
CA LEU A 62 -3.02 -10.57 12.61
C LEU A 62 -1.77 -11.25 13.15
N THR A 63 -1.64 -11.25 14.47
CA THR A 63 -0.74 -12.19 15.15
C THR A 63 -1.25 -13.62 14.97
N PRO A 64 -0.42 -14.66 15.17
CA PRO A 64 -0.88 -16.05 15.18
C PRO A 64 -1.99 -16.35 16.21
N LYS A 65 -2.15 -15.50 17.24
CA LYS A 65 -3.22 -15.58 18.24
C LYS A 65 -4.49 -14.80 17.84
N GLY A 66 -4.58 -14.30 16.60
CA GLY A 66 -5.74 -13.57 16.08
C GLY A 66 -5.86 -12.11 16.54
N ARG A 67 -4.89 -11.57 17.30
CA ARG A 67 -4.89 -10.13 17.65
C ARG A 67 -4.45 -9.28 16.46
N ILE A 68 -5.14 -8.17 16.22
CA ILE A 68 -4.81 -7.19 15.17
C ILE A 68 -3.48 -6.50 15.52
N ILE A 69 -2.57 -6.48 14.55
CA ILE A 69 -1.33 -5.70 14.59
C ILE A 69 -1.60 -4.32 14.00
N SER A 70 -2.16 -4.28 12.80
CA SER A 70 -2.59 -3.09 12.08
C SER A 70 -3.53 -3.48 10.96
N ASP A 71 -4.33 -2.54 10.50
CA ASP A 71 -5.00 -2.56 9.21
C ASP A 71 -4.14 -1.91 8.12
N LEU A 72 -4.48 -2.18 6.85
CA LEU A 72 -3.82 -1.60 5.69
C LEU A 72 -4.69 -1.67 4.44
N HIS A 73 -4.37 -0.83 3.46
CA HIS A 73 -4.84 -0.96 2.08
C HIS A 73 -3.73 -1.56 1.21
N ALA A 74 -4.05 -2.56 0.40
CA ALA A 74 -3.11 -3.13 -0.56
C ALA A 74 -3.53 -2.81 -1.99
N MET A 75 -2.54 -2.52 -2.84
CA MET A 75 -2.70 -2.33 -4.27
C MET A 75 -1.59 -3.08 -4.99
N LEU A 76 -1.93 -3.71 -6.10
CA LEU A 76 -0.95 -4.34 -6.99
C LEU A 76 -0.47 -3.29 -8.00
N LEU A 77 0.85 -3.15 -8.19
CA LEU A 77 1.45 -2.09 -9.01
C LEU A 77 1.60 -2.46 -10.49
N GLY A 78 1.32 -3.69 -10.87
CA GLY A 78 1.43 -4.17 -12.24
C GLY A 78 1.11 -5.66 -12.35
N PRO A 79 1.45 -6.33 -13.45
CA PRO A 79 1.25 -7.76 -13.59
C PRO A 79 1.97 -8.51 -12.45
N ASP A 80 1.36 -9.62 -12.02
CA ASP A 80 1.75 -10.41 -10.82
C ASP A 80 3.20 -10.96 -10.87
N ASP A 81 3.91 -10.81 -12.00
CA ASP A 81 5.26 -11.32 -12.28
C ASP A 81 6.41 -10.43 -11.78
N GLY A 82 6.20 -9.74 -10.66
CA GLY A 82 7.27 -9.02 -9.94
C GLY A 82 7.09 -7.50 -9.86
N ALA A 83 5.98 -6.95 -10.35
CA ALA A 83 5.66 -5.53 -10.20
C ALA A 83 5.56 -5.08 -8.73
N GLY A 84 5.19 -6.00 -7.84
CA GLY A 84 5.13 -5.77 -6.40
C GLY A 84 3.84 -5.08 -5.92
N PHE A 85 3.69 -5.02 -4.61
CA PHE A 85 2.54 -4.42 -3.95
C PHE A 85 2.90 -3.08 -3.32
N LEU A 86 1.95 -2.17 -3.34
CA LEU A 86 1.95 -0.97 -2.50
C LEU A 86 1.01 -1.21 -1.33
N LEU A 87 1.51 -1.00 -0.12
CA LEU A 87 0.73 -1.08 1.11
C LEU A 87 0.65 0.32 1.73
N ASP A 88 -0.57 0.81 1.90
CA ASP A 88 -0.87 2.01 2.66
C ASP A 88 -1.24 1.59 4.08
N VAL A 89 -0.40 1.98 5.05
CA VAL A 89 -0.49 1.58 6.45
C VAL A 89 -0.59 2.82 7.34
N PRO A 90 -1.34 2.79 8.45
CA PRO A 90 -1.23 3.81 9.49
C PRO A 90 0.22 3.91 10.00
N THR A 91 0.71 5.13 10.18
CA THR A 91 2.08 5.39 10.66
C THR A 91 2.34 4.73 12.02
N ALA A 92 1.34 4.69 12.90
CA ALA A 92 1.41 3.99 14.18
C ALA A 92 1.59 2.45 14.04
N GLY A 93 1.08 1.87 12.95
CA GLY A 93 1.18 0.43 12.65
C GLY A 93 2.48 0.03 11.95
N ARG A 94 3.26 1.00 11.46
CA ARG A 94 4.47 0.78 10.64
C ARG A 94 5.48 -0.15 11.29
N GLU A 95 5.96 0.20 12.48
CA GLU A 95 7.03 -0.56 13.16
C GLU A 95 6.60 -1.97 13.57
N PRO A 96 5.42 -2.16 14.20
CA PRO A 96 4.88 -3.49 14.46
C PRO A 96 4.76 -4.35 13.19
N LEU A 97 4.29 -3.77 12.08
CA LEU A 97 4.19 -4.47 10.79
C LEU A 97 5.56 -4.86 10.23
N LEU A 98 6.55 -3.96 10.22
CA LEU A 98 7.91 -4.29 9.76
C LEU A 98 8.54 -5.40 10.61
N SER A 99 8.35 -5.36 11.93
CA SER A 99 8.79 -6.42 12.85
C SER A 99 8.08 -7.75 12.58
N HIS A 100 6.80 -7.71 12.20
CA HIS A 100 6.05 -8.90 11.84
C HIS A 100 6.51 -9.45 10.48
N PHE A 101 6.56 -8.61 9.45
CA PHE A 101 6.98 -8.98 8.11
C PHE A 101 8.39 -9.56 8.06
N SER A 102 9.35 -9.04 8.84
CA SER A 102 10.70 -9.63 8.89
C SER A 102 10.75 -11.07 9.41
N LYS A 103 9.74 -11.51 10.18
CA LYS A 103 9.62 -12.89 10.70
C LYS A 103 8.89 -13.83 9.75
N PHE A 104 7.89 -13.32 9.04
CA PHE A 104 6.97 -14.13 8.23
C PHE A 104 7.19 -14.02 6.72
N LEU A 105 7.90 -12.99 6.24
CA LEU A 105 8.28 -12.83 4.84
C LEU A 105 9.76 -13.19 4.68
N PRO A 106 10.09 -14.36 4.11
CA PRO A 106 11.48 -14.70 3.84
C PRO A 106 12.06 -13.74 2.79
N PRO A 107 13.26 -13.17 3.01
CA PRO A 107 13.84 -12.14 2.14
C PRO A 107 14.01 -12.53 0.65
N ARG A 108 14.05 -13.85 0.36
CA ARG A 108 14.18 -14.36 -1.01
C ARG A 108 12.87 -14.32 -1.79
N PHE A 109 11.73 -14.29 -1.12
CA PHE A 109 10.39 -14.34 -1.74
C PHE A 109 9.69 -12.98 -1.71
N ALA A 110 9.84 -12.23 -0.64
CA ALA A 110 9.29 -10.89 -0.49
C ALA A 110 10.21 -10.01 0.37
N LYS A 111 10.45 -8.78 -0.08
CA LYS A 111 11.20 -7.73 0.62
C LYS A 111 10.29 -6.52 0.78
N VAL A 112 10.26 -5.97 1.99
CA VAL A 112 9.48 -4.77 2.32
C VAL A 112 10.40 -3.57 2.44
N THR A 113 10.02 -2.45 1.81
CA THR A 113 10.73 -1.17 1.88
C THR A 113 9.76 -0.04 2.16
N VAL A 114 10.18 0.94 2.97
CA VAL A 114 9.38 2.15 3.21
C VAL A 114 9.58 3.09 2.02
N VAL A 115 8.48 3.65 1.50
CA VAL A 115 8.52 4.68 0.45
C VAL A 115 8.74 6.03 1.13
N GLY A 116 9.70 6.82 0.65
CA GLY A 116 9.99 8.15 1.20
C GLY A 116 10.99 8.18 2.36
N GLY A 117 11.93 7.23 2.42
CA GLY A 117 13.04 7.21 3.39
C GLY A 117 14.24 8.08 2.98
N ASP A 118 13.99 9.28 2.45
CA ASP A 118 14.80 10.50 2.50
C ASP A 118 14.01 11.53 1.67
N GLU A 119 13.71 12.68 2.27
CA GLU A 119 12.84 13.76 1.78
C GLU A 119 11.33 13.49 1.68
N ALA A 120 10.62 14.36 2.42
CA ALA A 120 9.18 14.43 2.57
C ALA A 120 8.51 14.99 1.31
N ASP A 121 7.58 14.23 0.75
CA ASP A 121 6.17 14.62 0.55
C ASP A 121 5.50 13.48 -0.22
N GLY A 122 4.48 12.87 0.38
CA GLY A 122 3.61 11.97 -0.40
C GLY A 122 2.85 12.80 -1.43
N PRO A 123 2.68 12.35 -2.68
CA PRO A 123 1.86 13.09 -3.61
C PRO A 123 0.43 13.05 -3.09
N SER A 124 -0.07 14.20 -2.66
CA SER A 124 -1.49 14.42 -2.43
C SER A 124 -2.23 14.13 -3.74
N ALA A 125 -2.97 13.02 -3.78
CA ALA A 125 -3.91 12.74 -4.86
C ALA A 125 -5.03 13.78 -4.80
N GLY A 126 -4.85 14.88 -5.54
CA GLY A 126 -5.73 16.04 -5.49
C GLY A 126 -5.24 17.20 -6.35
N SER A 127 -4.86 16.93 -7.60
CA SER A 127 -4.93 17.91 -8.69
C SER A 127 -4.83 17.16 -10.01
N ASP A 128 -5.63 17.57 -10.98
CA ASP A 128 -5.59 17.14 -12.39
C ASP A 128 -4.14 17.01 -12.86
N ASP A 129 -3.65 15.77 -12.97
CA ASP A 129 -2.61 15.30 -13.89
C ASP A 129 -2.23 13.86 -13.54
N GLY A 130 -2.38 12.96 -14.51
CA GLY A 130 -2.01 11.56 -14.42
C GLY A 130 -0.51 11.39 -14.16
N ALA A 131 -0.12 11.27 -12.89
CA ALA A 131 1.24 10.97 -12.50
C ALA A 131 1.51 9.47 -12.67
N ALA A 132 1.85 9.10 -13.91
CA ALA A 132 2.45 7.84 -14.28
C ALA A 132 3.61 7.50 -13.32
N LEU A 133 3.45 6.42 -12.56
CA LEU A 133 4.50 5.83 -11.73
C LEU A 133 5.60 5.32 -12.67
N ARG A 134 6.62 6.16 -12.90
CA ARG A 134 7.74 5.85 -13.80
C ARG A 134 8.51 4.65 -13.30
N ARG A 135 8.55 3.60 -14.13
CA ARG A 135 9.42 2.44 -13.97
C ARG A 135 10.89 2.90 -13.90
N ALA A 136 11.55 2.63 -12.78
CA ALA A 136 13.00 2.66 -12.71
C ALA A 136 13.55 1.45 -13.48
N ARG A 137 14.53 1.74 -14.33
CA ARG A 137 15.19 0.81 -15.26
C ARG A 137 16.14 -0.14 -14.53
#